data_AF-A0A942RLU5-F1
#
_entry.id   AF-A0A942RLU5-F1
#
_cell.length_a   1.000
_cell.length_b   1.000
_cell.length_c   1.000
_cell.angle_alpha   90.00
_cell.angle_beta   90.00
_cell.angle_gamma   90.00
#
_symmetry.space_group_name_H-M   'P 1'
#
loop_
_entity.id
_entity.type
_entity.pdbx_description
1 polymer ?
#
loop_
_entity_poly.entity_id
_entity_poly.type
_entity_poly.pdbx_seq_one_letter_code
_entity_poly.pdbx_strand_id
1 'polypeptide(L)'
;MSRRSFKVILLSICFTLLLSAGIVAANYEPIVTNYTSILQKYLVKDELALNNDIKKLTKEQLINEIDVFSTTFEEANNNNILIPFVEQLFQRKNEIGDLEIINNIKDTTRTLTTREIMVDLYIVKHENDINKHNEIKKLLQEESIDKNIKARIVSTARFTKNDVELLKGIIEEDDGILAFHSMKKLTKIDPQKAYEISREILLNTNSQSKDRVSAALRSTAFFLRNDVSNSQNYEILETDFINLCLDIIYSSDDLFLKDSAVFAISEIGSKKSISTIIEIEFIDRELKVFAIDQNYLKLKEILLNNPVEKEIEIVVKAMELMPILDLVEGLEKVTKNIEDNNLKQRSEDVLKNMRAHGIKGNQKWLGQK
;
A
#
# COMPACT_ATOMS: atom_id res chain seq x y z
N MET A 1 -35.91 59.87 38.24
CA MET A 1 -36.12 58.53 37.62
C MET A 1 -35.03 57.60 38.12
N SER A 2 -35.41 56.50 38.77
CA SER A 2 -34.54 55.70 39.62
C SER A 2 -33.77 54.64 38.83
N ARG A 3 -32.55 54.33 39.28
CA ARG A 3 -31.67 53.24 38.79
C ARG A 3 -32.31 51.84 38.74
N ARG A 4 -33.57 51.68 39.14
CA ARG A 4 -34.35 50.44 39.05
C ARG A 4 -35.01 50.24 37.68
N SER A 5 -35.32 51.28 36.91
CA SER A 5 -35.98 51.11 35.60
C SER A 5 -35.03 50.68 34.47
N PHE A 6 -33.72 50.89 34.62
CA PHE A 6 -32.74 50.49 33.60
C PHE A 6 -32.37 48.99 33.66
N LYS A 7 -32.49 48.36 34.84
CA LYS A 7 -32.20 46.92 35.01
C LYS A 7 -33.32 46.01 34.50
N VAL A 8 -34.56 46.49 34.44
CA VAL A 8 -35.70 45.70 33.94
C VAL A 8 -35.74 45.68 32.41
N ILE A 9 -35.31 46.77 31.76
CA ILE A 9 -35.23 46.84 30.29
C ILE A 9 -34.03 46.01 29.77
N LEU A 10 -32.91 45.99 30.49
CA LEU A 10 -31.74 45.18 30.11
C LEU A 10 -31.98 43.67 30.28
N LEU A 11 -32.75 43.25 31.29
CA LEU A 11 -33.11 41.83 31.47
C LEU A 11 -34.09 41.33 30.40
N SER A 12 -35.00 42.19 29.93
CA SER A 12 -35.99 41.82 28.90
C SER A 12 -35.37 41.69 27.50
N ILE A 13 -34.26 42.38 27.21
CA ILE A 13 -33.53 42.30 25.94
C ILE A 13 -32.63 41.05 25.92
N CYS A 14 -32.06 40.63 27.06
CA CYS A 14 -31.32 39.37 27.14
C CYS A 14 -32.23 38.14 27.05
N PHE A 15 -33.48 38.21 27.52
CA PHE A 15 -34.41 37.07 27.43
C PHE A 15 -34.98 36.86 26.02
N THR A 16 -35.16 37.92 25.22
CA THR A 16 -35.54 37.79 23.81
C THR A 16 -34.38 37.35 22.92
N LEU A 17 -33.14 37.72 23.24
CA LEU A 17 -31.94 37.21 22.54
C LEU A 17 -31.67 35.72 22.82
N LEU A 18 -31.99 35.23 24.03
CA LEU A 18 -31.91 33.79 24.35
C LEU A 18 -33.01 32.95 23.70
N LEU A 19 -34.20 33.53 23.48
CA LEU A 19 -35.28 32.86 22.75
C LEU A 19 -35.10 32.91 21.22
N SER A 20 -34.42 33.93 20.67
CA SER A 20 -34.04 33.93 19.25
C SER A 20 -32.80 33.09 18.94
N ALA A 21 -31.89 32.90 19.90
CA ALA A 21 -30.79 31.94 19.76
C ALA A 21 -31.26 30.48 19.89
N GLY A 22 -32.33 30.23 20.68
CA GLY A 22 -32.94 28.91 20.82
C GLY A 22 -33.74 28.43 19.60
N ILE A 23 -34.23 29.34 18.75
CA ILE A 23 -35.01 28.97 17.54
C ILE A 23 -34.10 28.86 16.30
N VAL A 24 -32.97 29.57 16.25
CA VAL A 24 -32.01 29.45 15.14
C VAL A 24 -31.12 28.20 15.28
N ALA A 25 -30.87 27.70 16.49
CA ALA A 25 -30.21 26.41 16.71
C ALA A 25 -31.13 25.19 16.44
N ALA A 26 -32.45 25.38 16.35
CA ALA A 26 -33.40 24.31 16.06
C ALA A 26 -33.62 24.07 14.54
N ASN A 27 -33.11 24.97 13.68
CA ASN A 27 -33.27 24.89 12.22
C ASN A 27 -31.94 24.87 11.45
N TYR A 28 -30.81 24.67 12.13
CA TYR A 28 -29.51 24.44 11.50
C TYR A 28 -29.30 22.92 11.39
N GLU A 29 -29.71 22.39 10.24
CA GLU A 29 -29.44 21.06 9.65
C GLU A 29 -29.53 19.79 10.55
N PRO A 30 -30.41 18.81 10.24
CA PRO A 30 -30.62 17.59 11.03
C PRO A 30 -29.48 16.56 10.98
N ILE A 31 -28.35 16.90 10.37
CA ILE A 31 -27.27 15.96 10.07
C ILE A 31 -26.39 15.82 11.31
N VAL A 32 -25.82 16.91 11.83
CA VAL A 32 -24.79 16.88 12.89
C VAL A 32 -25.27 16.30 14.23
N THR A 33 -26.52 16.58 14.64
CA THR A 33 -27.07 16.09 15.94
C THR A 33 -27.33 14.58 15.96
N ASN A 34 -27.59 13.96 14.80
CA ASN A 34 -27.83 12.52 14.72
C ASN A 34 -26.53 11.72 14.90
N TYR A 35 -25.41 12.17 14.30
CA TYR A 35 -24.11 11.47 14.42
C TYR A 35 -23.56 11.49 15.84
N THR A 36 -23.70 12.61 16.56
CA THR A 36 -23.27 12.70 17.96
C THR A 36 -24.06 11.74 18.85
N SER A 37 -25.35 11.52 18.56
CA SER A 37 -26.20 10.59 19.31
C SER A 37 -25.82 9.11 19.08
N ILE A 38 -25.47 8.74 17.85
CA ILE A 38 -25.04 7.37 17.50
C ILE A 38 -23.66 7.07 18.09
N LEU A 39 -22.76 8.04 18.10
CA LEU A 39 -21.47 7.88 18.77
C LEU A 39 -21.59 7.66 20.27
N GLN A 40 -22.43 8.47 20.93
CA GLN A 40 -22.72 8.30 22.35
C GLN A 40 -23.39 6.96 22.65
N LYS A 41 -24.20 6.40 21.74
CA LYS A 41 -24.85 5.08 21.88
C LYS A 41 -23.85 3.93 22.05
N TYR A 42 -22.65 4.03 21.48
CA TYR A 42 -21.68 2.92 21.45
C TYR A 42 -20.39 3.18 22.21
N LEU A 43 -19.90 4.43 22.29
CA LEU A 43 -18.64 4.77 22.96
C LEU A 43 -18.66 4.58 24.49
N VAL A 44 -19.84 4.54 25.11
CA VAL A 44 -19.99 4.33 26.55
C VAL A 44 -20.08 2.86 26.95
N LYS A 45 -20.06 1.94 25.98
CA LYS A 45 -20.24 0.50 26.22
C LYS A 45 -18.90 -0.22 26.29
N ASP A 46 -18.83 -1.25 27.13
CA ASP A 46 -17.74 -2.21 27.05
C ASP A 46 -17.85 -3.07 25.76
N GLU A 47 -16.76 -3.74 25.42
CA GLU A 47 -16.63 -4.53 24.17
C GLU A 47 -17.68 -5.65 24.06
N LEU A 48 -18.01 -6.31 25.18
CA LEU A 48 -18.99 -7.40 25.18
C LEU A 48 -20.41 -6.87 24.94
N ALA A 49 -20.77 -5.77 25.59
CA ALA A 49 -22.06 -5.11 25.40
C ALA A 49 -22.19 -4.56 23.96
N LEU A 50 -21.13 -3.94 23.44
CA LEU A 50 -21.07 -3.48 22.05
C LEU A 50 -21.31 -4.63 21.07
N ASN A 51 -20.54 -5.72 21.18
CA ASN A 51 -20.66 -6.86 20.29
C ASN A 51 -22.06 -7.51 20.33
N ASN A 52 -22.66 -7.60 21.52
CA ASN A 52 -24.02 -8.13 21.66
C ASN A 52 -25.08 -7.25 20.99
N ASP A 53 -24.89 -5.94 20.99
CA ASP A 53 -25.83 -5.02 20.34
C ASP A 53 -25.65 -5.00 18.82
N ILE A 54 -24.41 -5.05 18.32
CA ILE A 54 -24.14 -5.16 16.87
C ILE A 54 -24.75 -6.45 16.30
N LYS A 55 -24.66 -7.58 17.03
CA LYS A 55 -25.27 -8.86 16.63
C LYS A 55 -26.79 -8.80 16.47
N LYS A 56 -27.48 -7.90 17.17
CA LYS A 56 -28.94 -7.74 17.10
C LYS A 56 -29.39 -6.87 15.93
N LEU A 57 -28.49 -6.11 15.31
CA LEU A 57 -28.83 -5.25 14.19
C LEU A 57 -29.31 -6.09 12.99
N THR A 58 -30.30 -5.60 12.26
CA THR A 58 -30.61 -6.14 10.93
C THR A 58 -29.46 -5.86 9.97
N LYS A 59 -29.39 -6.58 8.84
CA LYS A 59 -28.36 -6.33 7.82
C LYS A 59 -28.36 -4.89 7.30
N GLU A 60 -29.55 -4.31 7.10
CA GLU A 60 -29.71 -2.93 6.63
C GLU A 60 -29.27 -1.93 7.69
N GLN A 61 -29.65 -2.16 8.96
CA GLN A 61 -29.18 -1.35 10.07
C GLN A 61 -27.65 -1.40 10.20
N LEU A 62 -27.05 -2.58 10.04
CA LEU A 62 -25.61 -2.75 10.13
C LEU A 62 -24.88 -1.96 9.02
N ILE A 63 -25.35 -2.05 7.77
CA ILE A 63 -24.79 -1.28 6.65
C ILE A 63 -24.98 0.22 6.88
N ASN A 64 -26.15 0.65 7.37
CA ASN A 64 -26.41 2.07 7.67
C ASN A 64 -25.52 2.59 8.80
N GLU A 65 -25.30 1.82 9.88
CA GLU A 65 -24.40 2.22 10.96
C GLU A 65 -22.96 2.35 10.44
N ILE A 66 -22.47 1.40 9.61
CA ILE A 66 -21.16 1.52 8.95
C ILE A 66 -21.05 2.81 8.14
N ASP A 67 -22.08 3.15 7.38
CA ASP A 67 -22.11 4.32 6.52
C ASP A 67 -22.10 5.63 7.30
N VAL A 68 -22.91 5.70 8.35
CA VAL A 68 -22.96 6.83 9.28
C VAL A 68 -21.61 7.04 9.97
N PHE A 69 -20.99 5.97 10.46
CA PHE A 69 -19.69 6.06 11.09
C PHE A 69 -18.60 6.45 10.09
N SER A 70 -18.65 5.91 8.87
CA SER A 70 -17.70 6.28 7.81
C SER A 70 -17.71 7.78 7.54
N THR A 71 -18.89 8.42 7.50
CA THR A 71 -19.00 9.89 7.35
C THR A 71 -18.35 10.66 8.51
N THR A 72 -18.50 10.14 9.73
CA THR A 72 -18.08 10.88 10.94
C THR A 72 -16.58 10.82 11.20
N PHE A 73 -15.90 9.79 10.67
CA PHE A 73 -14.50 9.51 10.98
C PHE A 73 -13.51 9.75 9.85
N GLU A 74 -13.98 10.05 8.64
CA GLU A 74 -13.13 10.55 7.55
C GLU A 74 -12.35 11.83 7.96
N GLU A 75 -12.90 12.65 8.86
CA GLU A 75 -12.23 13.86 9.37
C GLU A 75 -11.28 13.62 10.56
N ALA A 76 -11.41 12.49 11.27
CA ALA A 76 -10.72 12.22 12.53
C ALA A 76 -9.62 11.15 12.44
N ASN A 77 -9.44 10.50 11.27
CA ASN A 77 -8.48 9.40 11.05
C ASN A 77 -8.58 8.25 12.08
N ASN A 78 -9.75 8.05 12.71
CA ASN A 78 -9.95 7.04 13.74
C ASN A 78 -10.96 5.98 13.28
N ASN A 79 -10.56 5.20 12.27
CA ASN A 79 -11.39 4.16 11.67
C ASN A 79 -11.54 2.90 12.56
N ASN A 80 -10.89 2.86 13.72
CA ASN A 80 -10.91 1.69 14.61
C ASN A 80 -12.31 1.36 15.13
N ILE A 81 -13.20 2.35 15.21
CA ILE A 81 -14.59 2.16 15.65
C ILE A 81 -15.44 1.38 14.65
N LEU A 82 -15.05 1.35 13.36
CA LEU A 82 -15.76 0.59 12.32
C LEU A 82 -15.49 -0.91 12.43
N ILE A 83 -14.34 -1.30 13.02
CA ILE A 83 -13.87 -2.70 13.06
C ILE A 83 -14.95 -3.69 13.52
N PRO A 84 -15.62 -3.52 14.68
CA PRO A 84 -16.60 -4.51 15.15
C PRO A 84 -17.84 -4.59 14.25
N PHE A 85 -18.24 -3.49 13.59
CA PHE A 85 -19.37 -3.48 12.66
C PHE A 85 -19.03 -4.19 11.34
N VAL A 86 -17.85 -3.89 10.79
CA VAL A 86 -17.34 -4.54 9.58
C VAL A 86 -17.09 -6.02 9.83
N GLU A 87 -16.52 -6.39 10.98
CA GLU A 87 -16.34 -7.79 11.35
C GLU A 87 -17.69 -8.53 11.38
N GLN A 88 -18.70 -7.97 12.06
CA GLN A 88 -20.01 -8.58 12.12
C GLN A 88 -20.68 -8.71 10.74
N LEU A 89 -20.47 -7.73 9.86
CA LEU A 89 -20.95 -7.74 8.47
C LEU A 89 -20.34 -8.91 7.70
N PHE A 90 -19.02 -9.11 7.83
CA PHE A 90 -18.30 -10.19 7.14
C PHE A 90 -18.64 -11.57 7.69
N GLN A 91 -18.85 -11.71 9.01
CA GLN A 91 -19.36 -12.95 9.61
C GLN A 91 -20.74 -13.32 9.03
N ARG A 92 -21.54 -12.32 8.66
CA ARG A 92 -22.89 -12.48 8.10
C ARG A 92 -22.95 -12.36 6.57
N LYS A 93 -21.81 -12.46 5.87
CA LYS A 93 -21.72 -12.28 4.40
C LYS A 93 -22.72 -13.13 3.60
N ASN A 94 -23.12 -14.28 4.12
CA ASN A 94 -24.06 -15.18 3.45
C ASN A 94 -25.53 -14.72 3.55
N GLU A 95 -25.86 -13.78 4.45
CA GLU A 95 -27.22 -13.23 4.61
C GLU A 95 -27.54 -12.11 3.61
N ILE A 96 -26.52 -11.55 2.94
CA ILE A 96 -26.65 -10.38 2.07
C ILE A 96 -26.57 -10.86 0.62
N GLY A 97 -27.59 -10.55 -0.20
CA GLY A 97 -27.65 -11.01 -1.59
C GLY A 97 -26.59 -10.34 -2.48
N ASP A 98 -26.11 -11.02 -3.53
CA ASP A 98 -25.10 -10.45 -4.43
C ASP A 98 -25.58 -9.14 -5.08
N LEU A 99 -26.83 -9.11 -5.55
CA LEU A 99 -27.45 -7.90 -6.11
C LEU A 99 -27.53 -6.76 -5.10
N GLU A 100 -27.78 -7.08 -3.83
CA GLU A 100 -27.83 -6.10 -2.74
C GLU A 100 -26.44 -5.49 -2.50
N ILE A 101 -25.37 -6.31 -2.50
CA ILE A 101 -24.00 -5.82 -2.37
C ILE A 101 -23.63 -4.93 -3.56
N ILE A 102 -23.91 -5.39 -4.79
CA ILE A 102 -23.62 -4.61 -6.01
C ILE A 102 -24.39 -3.28 -6.01
N ASN A 103 -25.66 -3.27 -5.59
CA ASN A 103 -26.44 -2.05 -5.47
C ASN A 103 -25.82 -1.07 -4.47
N ASN A 104 -25.34 -1.54 -3.32
CA ASN A 104 -24.65 -0.67 -2.37
C ASN A 104 -23.30 -0.15 -2.90
N ILE A 105 -22.58 -0.91 -3.74
CA ILE A 105 -21.36 -0.42 -4.42
C ILE A 105 -21.70 0.72 -5.40
N LYS A 106 -22.85 0.62 -6.08
CA LYS A 106 -23.32 1.61 -7.07
C LYS A 106 -23.97 2.85 -6.45
N ASP A 107 -24.46 2.74 -5.21
CA ASP A 107 -25.20 3.78 -4.54
C ASP A 107 -24.29 4.97 -4.18
N THR A 108 -24.42 6.06 -4.93
CA THR A 108 -23.64 7.30 -4.73
C THR A 108 -24.08 8.09 -3.52
N THR A 109 -25.19 7.72 -2.87
CA THR A 109 -25.60 8.31 -1.58
C THR A 109 -24.84 7.72 -0.39
N ARG A 110 -24.17 6.59 -0.58
CA ARG A 110 -23.27 5.96 0.40
C ARG A 110 -21.90 6.60 0.37
N THR A 111 -21.24 6.62 1.53
CA THR A 111 -19.84 7.02 1.66
C THR A 111 -18.92 6.12 0.83
N LEU A 112 -17.77 6.68 0.42
CA LEU A 112 -16.76 5.92 -0.32
C LEU A 112 -16.31 4.68 0.48
N THR A 113 -16.05 4.87 1.77
CA THR A 113 -15.63 3.80 2.69
C THR A 113 -16.64 2.64 2.74
N THR A 114 -17.95 2.92 2.87
CA THR A 114 -18.98 1.87 2.81
C THR A 114 -18.95 1.12 1.50
N ARG A 115 -18.85 1.84 0.38
CA ARG A 115 -18.82 1.24 -0.96
C ARG A 115 -17.59 0.36 -1.16
N GLU A 116 -16.42 0.76 -0.64
CA GLU A 116 -15.21 -0.07 -0.63
C GLU A 116 -15.36 -1.33 0.24
N ILE A 117 -15.97 -1.20 1.43
CA ILE A 117 -16.29 -2.34 2.29
C ILE A 117 -17.22 -3.33 1.57
N MET A 118 -18.18 -2.85 0.79
CA MET A 118 -19.05 -3.71 -0.02
C MET A 118 -18.29 -4.43 -1.14
N VAL A 119 -17.31 -3.78 -1.78
CA VAL A 119 -16.39 -4.46 -2.73
C VAL A 119 -15.68 -5.60 -2.01
N ASP A 120 -15.09 -5.34 -0.84
CA ASP A 120 -14.35 -6.36 -0.08
C ASP A 120 -15.25 -7.51 0.37
N LEU A 121 -16.47 -7.20 0.84
CA LEU A 121 -17.46 -8.18 1.23
C LEU A 121 -17.82 -9.10 0.06
N TYR A 122 -18.03 -8.53 -1.13
CA TYR A 122 -18.31 -9.30 -2.34
C TYR A 122 -17.16 -10.25 -2.67
N ILE A 123 -15.92 -9.75 -2.62
CA ILE A 123 -14.71 -10.54 -2.91
C ILE A 123 -14.54 -11.67 -1.88
N VAL A 124 -14.67 -11.40 -0.59
CA VAL A 124 -14.53 -12.41 0.48
C VAL A 124 -15.67 -13.43 0.47
N LYS A 125 -16.87 -13.02 0.06
CA LYS A 125 -18.00 -13.95 -0.13
C LYS A 125 -17.71 -14.96 -1.25
N HIS A 126 -17.02 -14.52 -2.30
CA HIS A 126 -16.79 -15.29 -3.52
C HIS A 126 -15.32 -15.61 -3.79
N GLU A 127 -14.51 -15.73 -2.74
CA GLU A 127 -13.04 -15.84 -2.84
C GLU A 127 -12.56 -16.99 -3.76
N ASN A 128 -13.38 -18.04 -3.89
CA ASN A 128 -13.10 -19.24 -4.67
C ASN A 128 -13.88 -19.31 -6.01
N ASP A 129 -14.73 -18.32 -6.34
CA ASP A 129 -15.59 -18.33 -7.53
C ASP A 129 -15.15 -17.27 -8.56
N ILE A 130 -14.38 -17.71 -9.56
CA ILE A 130 -13.88 -16.84 -10.63
C ILE A 130 -15.00 -16.19 -11.45
N ASN A 131 -16.17 -16.82 -11.59
CA ASN A 131 -17.27 -16.25 -12.37
C ASN A 131 -17.86 -15.04 -11.65
N LYS A 132 -17.91 -15.07 -10.32
CA LYS A 132 -18.34 -13.93 -9.50
C LYS A 132 -17.35 -12.78 -9.56
N HIS A 133 -16.06 -13.07 -9.63
CA HIS A 133 -15.07 -12.04 -9.93
C HIS A 133 -15.29 -11.38 -11.31
N ASN A 134 -15.80 -12.10 -12.32
CA ASN A 134 -16.16 -11.49 -13.60
C ASN A 134 -17.35 -10.53 -13.48
N GLU A 135 -18.31 -10.81 -12.61
CA GLU A 135 -19.48 -9.95 -12.37
C GLU A 135 -19.06 -8.58 -11.83
N ILE A 136 -18.24 -8.54 -10.77
CA ILE A 136 -17.76 -7.28 -10.18
C ILE A 136 -16.81 -6.52 -11.11
N LYS A 137 -16.02 -7.20 -11.94
CA LYS A 137 -15.14 -6.55 -12.92
C LYS A 137 -15.91 -5.76 -13.99
N LYS A 138 -17.18 -6.08 -14.27
CA LYS A 138 -18.01 -5.29 -15.20
C LYS A 138 -18.18 -3.84 -14.74
N LEU A 139 -18.14 -3.59 -13.44
CA LEU A 139 -18.23 -2.25 -12.87
C LEU A 139 -17.06 -1.34 -13.29
N LEU A 140 -15.92 -1.91 -13.71
CA LEU A 140 -14.77 -1.13 -14.16
C LEU A 140 -15.07 -0.33 -15.43
N GLN A 141 -16.01 -0.81 -16.25
CA GLN A 141 -16.43 -0.18 -17.51
C GLN A 141 -17.57 0.82 -17.32
N GLU A 142 -18.17 0.90 -16.13
CA GLU A 142 -19.28 1.82 -15.87
C GLU A 142 -18.74 3.22 -15.51
N GLU A 143 -19.17 4.25 -16.24
CA GLU A 143 -18.74 5.65 -16.01
C GLU A 143 -19.21 6.20 -14.66
N SER A 144 -20.36 5.71 -14.15
CA SER A 144 -20.93 6.15 -12.88
C SER A 144 -20.17 5.65 -11.65
N ILE A 145 -19.24 4.71 -11.81
CA ILE A 145 -18.47 4.14 -10.71
C ILE A 145 -17.26 5.03 -10.43
N ASP A 146 -17.14 5.43 -9.18
CA ASP A 146 -16.04 6.27 -8.71
C ASP A 146 -14.67 5.60 -8.92
N LYS A 147 -13.65 6.40 -9.26
CA LYS A 147 -12.30 5.90 -9.54
C LYS A 147 -11.67 5.15 -8.36
N ASN A 148 -11.92 5.56 -7.13
CA ASN A 148 -11.41 4.88 -5.94
C ASN A 148 -12.10 3.52 -5.75
N ILE A 149 -13.39 3.43 -6.05
CA ILE A 149 -14.11 2.15 -6.07
C ILE A 149 -13.56 1.23 -7.16
N LYS A 150 -13.31 1.76 -8.36
CA LYS A 150 -12.64 0.98 -9.43
C LYS A 150 -11.26 0.51 -8.98
N ALA A 151 -10.46 1.39 -8.35
CA ALA A 151 -9.14 1.07 -7.83
C ALA A 151 -9.23 -0.02 -6.75
N ARG A 152 -10.23 0.02 -5.87
CA ARG A 152 -10.50 -1.02 -4.88
C ARG A 152 -10.79 -2.36 -5.56
N ILE A 153 -11.72 -2.39 -6.52
CA ILE A 153 -12.05 -3.59 -7.32
C ILE A 153 -10.80 -4.15 -7.98
N VAL A 154 -10.02 -3.31 -8.67
CA VAL A 154 -8.77 -3.74 -9.31
C VAL A 154 -7.81 -4.29 -8.27
N SER A 155 -7.67 -3.68 -7.09
CA SER A 155 -6.72 -4.14 -6.08
C SER A 155 -7.08 -5.49 -5.45
N THR A 156 -8.36 -5.77 -5.22
CA THR A 156 -8.84 -6.94 -4.47
C THR A 156 -9.33 -8.09 -5.34
N ALA A 157 -9.90 -7.81 -6.51
CA ALA A 157 -10.41 -8.86 -7.39
C ALA A 157 -9.29 -9.75 -7.96
N ARG A 158 -9.70 -10.96 -8.36
CA ARG A 158 -8.86 -11.91 -9.08
C ARG A 158 -8.91 -11.63 -10.58
N PHE A 159 -7.74 -11.35 -11.14
CA PHE A 159 -7.53 -11.18 -12.57
C PHE A 159 -6.83 -12.41 -13.14
N THR A 160 -7.11 -12.69 -14.41
CA THR A 160 -6.60 -13.83 -15.18
C THR A 160 -6.06 -13.33 -16.52
N LYS A 161 -5.43 -14.21 -17.30
CA LYS A 161 -4.93 -13.86 -18.65
C LYS A 161 -6.02 -13.34 -19.60
N ASN A 162 -7.28 -13.65 -19.36
CA ASN A 162 -8.40 -13.14 -20.16
C ASN A 162 -8.70 -11.65 -19.89
N ASP A 163 -8.14 -11.08 -18.83
CA ASP A 163 -8.39 -9.69 -18.42
C ASP A 163 -7.30 -8.71 -18.87
N VAL A 164 -6.32 -9.16 -19.67
CA VAL A 164 -5.19 -8.34 -20.11
C VAL A 164 -5.65 -7.08 -20.84
N GLU A 165 -6.55 -7.19 -21.82
CA GLU A 165 -7.03 -6.03 -22.59
C GLU A 165 -7.85 -5.06 -21.75
N LEU A 166 -8.61 -5.56 -20.77
CA LEU A 166 -9.33 -4.71 -19.82
C LEU A 166 -8.35 -3.87 -18.98
N LEU A 167 -7.32 -4.51 -18.43
CA LEU A 167 -6.31 -3.80 -17.63
C LEU A 167 -5.50 -2.80 -18.47
N LYS A 168 -5.20 -3.14 -19.72
CA LYS A 168 -4.53 -2.23 -20.66
C LYS A 168 -5.33 -0.96 -20.90
N GLY A 169 -6.61 -1.09 -21.24
CA GLY A 169 -7.48 0.07 -21.45
C GLY A 169 -7.51 0.99 -20.23
N ILE A 170 -7.60 0.41 -19.02
CA ILE A 170 -7.56 1.20 -17.77
C ILE A 170 -6.21 1.91 -17.57
N ILE A 171 -5.08 1.26 -17.89
CA ILE A 171 -3.74 1.86 -17.79
C ILE A 171 -3.54 3.00 -18.80
N GLU A 172 -4.17 2.92 -19.96
CA GLU A 172 -4.09 3.93 -21.02
C GLU A 172 -4.95 5.17 -20.70
N GLU A 173 -6.14 4.96 -20.13
CA GLU A 173 -7.14 6.00 -19.85
C GLU A 173 -6.93 6.75 -18.52
N ASP A 174 -6.23 6.14 -17.55
CA ASP A 174 -6.00 6.72 -16.22
C ASP A 174 -4.51 6.95 -15.96
N ASP A 175 -4.19 8.00 -15.19
CA ASP A 175 -2.84 8.36 -14.78
C ASP A 175 -2.62 8.39 -13.27
N GLY A 176 -3.58 7.89 -12.48
CA GLY A 176 -3.52 7.89 -11.02
C GLY A 176 -3.45 6.49 -10.41
N ILE A 177 -4.07 6.39 -9.23
CA ILE A 177 -4.06 5.17 -8.42
C ILE A 177 -4.68 3.95 -9.12
N LEU A 178 -5.66 4.17 -10.01
CA LEU A 178 -6.32 3.11 -10.76
C LEU A 178 -5.36 2.51 -11.79
N ALA A 179 -4.62 3.34 -12.54
CA ALA A 179 -3.57 2.87 -13.42
C ALA A 179 -2.46 2.13 -12.66
N PHE A 180 -2.04 2.63 -11.50
CA PHE A 180 -1.05 1.98 -10.64
C PHE A 180 -1.49 0.55 -10.24
N HIS A 181 -2.73 0.40 -9.75
CA HIS A 181 -3.25 -0.92 -9.37
C HIS A 181 -3.44 -1.85 -10.57
N SER A 182 -3.87 -1.31 -11.71
CA SER A 182 -4.05 -2.08 -12.94
C SER A 182 -2.73 -2.62 -13.46
N MET A 183 -1.69 -1.78 -13.46
CA MET A 183 -0.33 -2.17 -13.83
C MET A 183 0.22 -3.25 -12.87
N LYS A 184 -0.01 -3.11 -11.56
CA LYS A 184 0.37 -4.13 -10.56
C LYS A 184 -0.34 -5.47 -10.79
N LYS A 185 -1.60 -5.46 -11.22
CA LYS A 185 -2.31 -6.71 -11.58
C LYS A 185 -1.82 -7.29 -12.89
N LEU A 186 -1.61 -6.46 -13.92
CA LEU A 186 -1.10 -6.89 -15.22
C LEU A 186 0.25 -7.58 -15.07
N THR A 187 1.16 -6.98 -14.29
CA THR A 187 2.49 -7.55 -13.96
C THR A 187 2.43 -8.97 -13.44
N LYS A 188 1.37 -9.34 -12.70
CA LYS A 188 1.22 -10.69 -12.14
C LYS A 188 0.67 -11.71 -13.15
N ILE A 189 -0.18 -11.27 -14.07
CA ILE A 189 -0.88 -12.18 -15.01
C ILE A 189 -0.17 -12.29 -16.37
N ASP A 190 0.51 -11.22 -16.78
CA ASP A 190 1.27 -11.10 -18.02
C ASP A 190 2.45 -10.12 -17.82
N PRO A 191 3.57 -10.61 -17.23
CA PRO A 191 4.75 -9.79 -16.95
C PRO A 191 5.37 -9.17 -18.19
N GLN A 192 5.35 -9.91 -19.32
CA GLN A 192 5.90 -9.43 -20.59
C GLN A 192 5.11 -8.22 -21.10
N LYS A 193 3.78 -8.31 -21.09
CA LYS A 193 2.95 -7.19 -21.54
C LYS A 193 3.05 -5.99 -20.61
N ALA A 194 3.11 -6.21 -19.30
CA ALA A 194 3.35 -5.14 -18.34
C ALA A 194 4.69 -4.43 -18.60
N TYR A 195 5.75 -5.19 -18.91
CA TYR A 195 7.06 -4.64 -19.23
C TYR A 195 7.04 -3.80 -20.51
N GLU A 196 6.38 -4.26 -21.58
CA GLU A 196 6.24 -3.48 -22.83
C GLU A 196 5.63 -2.09 -22.58
N ILE A 197 4.52 -2.03 -21.84
CA ILE A 197 3.85 -0.77 -21.51
C ILE A 197 4.74 0.08 -20.58
N SER A 198 5.40 -0.57 -19.61
CA SER A 198 6.29 0.13 -18.68
C SER A 198 7.46 0.79 -19.42
N ARG A 199 8.02 0.15 -20.45
CA ARG A 199 9.06 0.77 -21.28
C ARG A 199 8.55 2.02 -21.99
N GLU A 200 7.35 1.99 -22.54
CA GLU A 200 6.77 3.16 -23.22
C GLU A 200 6.58 4.35 -22.25
N ILE A 201 6.14 4.07 -21.01
CA ILE A 201 6.02 5.06 -19.94
C ILE A 201 7.40 5.61 -19.55
N LEU A 202 8.39 4.74 -19.34
CA LEU A 202 9.74 5.12 -18.88
C LEU A 202 10.56 5.82 -19.97
N LEU A 203 10.26 5.64 -21.25
CA LEU A 203 10.85 6.44 -22.33
C LEU A 203 10.37 7.90 -22.33
N ASN A 204 9.27 8.19 -21.63
CA ASN A 204 8.61 9.49 -21.63
C ASN A 204 8.35 10.01 -20.21
N THR A 205 9.23 9.72 -19.24
CA THR A 205 9.02 10.04 -17.81
C THR A 205 8.54 11.47 -17.54
N ASN A 206 9.08 12.45 -18.26
CA ASN A 206 8.74 13.87 -18.09
C ASN A 206 7.29 14.25 -18.47
N SER A 207 6.60 13.42 -19.26
CA SER A 207 5.19 13.64 -19.66
C SER A 207 4.21 12.72 -18.92
N GLN A 208 4.69 11.92 -17.99
CA GLN A 208 3.89 10.96 -17.25
C GLN A 208 3.67 11.43 -15.81
N SER A 209 2.56 11.02 -15.21
CA SER A 209 2.34 11.23 -13.78
C SER A 209 3.35 10.41 -12.96
N LYS A 210 3.63 10.86 -11.73
CA LYS A 210 4.52 10.14 -10.83
C LYS A 210 4.03 8.73 -10.48
N ASP A 211 2.72 8.52 -10.40
CA ASP A 211 2.12 7.21 -10.10
C ASP A 211 2.32 6.24 -11.26
N ARG A 212 2.19 6.70 -12.51
CA ARG A 212 2.49 5.88 -13.69
C ARG A 212 3.97 5.52 -13.78
N VAL A 213 4.85 6.48 -13.54
CA VAL A 213 6.30 6.24 -13.53
C VAL A 213 6.66 5.23 -12.43
N SER A 214 6.16 5.43 -11.20
CA SER A 214 6.38 4.49 -10.08
C SER A 214 5.87 3.08 -10.39
N ALA A 215 4.67 2.97 -10.98
CA ALA A 215 4.13 1.69 -11.43
C ALA A 215 5.02 1.02 -12.50
N ALA A 216 5.50 1.79 -13.47
CA ALA A 216 6.33 1.29 -14.57
C ALA A 216 7.73 0.86 -14.10
N LEU A 217 8.33 1.60 -13.16
CA LEU A 217 9.58 1.21 -12.51
C LEU A 217 9.41 -0.14 -11.81
N ARG A 218 8.35 -0.29 -11.03
CA ARG A 218 8.05 -1.54 -10.30
C ARG A 218 7.83 -2.73 -11.24
N SER A 219 7.03 -2.54 -12.29
CA SER A 219 6.75 -3.58 -13.28
C SER A 219 8.02 -4.03 -14.01
N THR A 220 8.87 -3.07 -14.40
CA THR A 220 10.15 -3.36 -15.04
C THR A 220 11.09 -4.12 -14.11
N ALA A 221 11.20 -3.69 -12.84
CA ALA A 221 11.99 -4.40 -11.85
C ALA A 221 11.49 -5.84 -11.62
N PHE A 222 10.16 -6.02 -11.53
CA PHE A 222 9.57 -7.35 -11.41
C PHE A 222 9.87 -8.24 -12.62
N PHE A 223 9.79 -7.69 -13.84
CA PHE A 223 10.15 -8.41 -15.05
C PHE A 223 11.62 -8.86 -15.01
N LEU A 224 12.53 -7.92 -14.73
CA LEU A 224 13.97 -8.21 -14.63
C LEU A 224 14.33 -9.19 -13.52
N ARG A 225 13.64 -9.17 -12.37
CA ARG A 225 13.85 -10.16 -11.30
C ARG A 225 13.54 -11.59 -11.76
N ASN A 226 12.50 -11.76 -12.56
CA ASN A 226 11.99 -13.09 -12.92
C ASN A 226 12.54 -13.60 -14.27
N ASP A 227 13.03 -12.72 -15.14
CA ASP A 227 13.49 -13.08 -16.49
C ASP A 227 15.02 -13.24 -16.64
N VAL A 228 15.75 -13.33 -15.51
CA VAL A 228 17.22 -13.47 -15.42
C VAL A 228 17.75 -14.63 -16.28
N SER A 229 16.92 -15.63 -16.57
CA SER A 229 17.34 -16.88 -17.22
C SER A 229 16.99 -16.98 -18.71
N ASN A 230 16.13 -16.13 -19.27
CA ASN A 230 15.57 -16.36 -20.62
C ASN A 230 15.94 -15.29 -21.66
N SER A 231 16.40 -14.10 -21.27
CA SER A 231 16.75 -13.06 -22.23
C SER A 231 18.24 -13.07 -22.58
N GLN A 232 18.55 -13.21 -23.87
CA GLN A 232 19.93 -13.10 -24.39
C GLN A 232 20.59 -11.74 -24.08
N ASN A 233 19.80 -10.74 -23.66
CA ASN A 233 20.22 -9.36 -23.41
C ASN A 233 20.01 -8.91 -21.96
N TYR A 234 19.85 -9.83 -21.00
CA TYR A 234 19.54 -9.49 -19.60
C TYR A 234 20.47 -8.41 -19.03
N GLU A 235 21.79 -8.58 -19.17
CA GLU A 235 22.77 -7.66 -18.61
C GLU A 235 22.64 -6.24 -19.17
N ILE A 236 22.29 -6.11 -20.46
CA ILE A 236 22.07 -4.82 -21.11
C ILE A 236 20.79 -4.18 -20.54
N LEU A 237 19.68 -4.93 -20.51
CA LEU A 237 18.40 -4.45 -20.00
C LEU A 237 18.48 -4.03 -18.53
N GLU A 238 19.16 -4.82 -17.71
CA GLU A 238 19.42 -4.49 -16.31
C GLU A 238 20.24 -3.21 -16.18
N THR A 239 21.31 -3.08 -16.98
CA THR A 239 22.18 -1.90 -16.94
C THR A 239 21.43 -0.63 -17.31
N ASP A 240 20.68 -0.67 -18.40
CA ASP A 240 19.92 0.47 -18.89
C ASP A 240 18.85 0.87 -17.88
N PHE A 241 18.17 -0.10 -17.26
CA PHE A 241 17.17 0.16 -16.25
C PHE A 241 17.75 0.74 -14.96
N ILE A 242 18.88 0.21 -14.48
CA ILE A 242 19.58 0.77 -13.31
C ILE A 242 20.00 2.22 -13.60
N ASN A 243 20.59 2.49 -14.77
CA ASN A 243 20.99 3.85 -15.14
C ASN A 243 19.80 4.81 -15.19
N LEU A 244 18.67 4.38 -15.76
CA LEU A 244 17.43 5.17 -15.75
C LEU A 244 16.97 5.48 -14.31
N CYS A 245 17.01 4.50 -13.41
CA CYS A 245 16.65 4.71 -12.02
C CYS A 245 17.62 5.69 -11.33
N LEU A 246 18.92 5.59 -11.62
CA LEU A 246 19.92 6.53 -11.14
C LEU A 246 19.65 7.94 -11.64
N ASP A 247 19.34 8.11 -12.92
CA ASP A 247 18.98 9.40 -13.49
C ASP A 247 17.79 10.03 -12.74
N ILE A 248 16.74 9.25 -12.44
CA ILE A 248 15.61 9.72 -11.63
C ILE A 248 16.06 10.14 -10.22
N ILE A 249 16.87 9.31 -9.57
CA ILE A 249 17.40 9.56 -8.21
C ILE A 249 18.20 10.87 -8.17
N TYR A 250 19.03 11.13 -9.18
CA TYR A 250 19.88 12.31 -9.26
C TYR A 250 19.14 13.59 -9.72
N SER A 251 18.18 13.46 -10.64
CA SER A 251 17.60 14.61 -11.35
C SER A 251 16.20 15.02 -10.89
N SER A 252 15.44 14.14 -10.26
CA SER A 252 14.08 14.47 -9.81
C SER A 252 14.10 15.37 -8.56
N ASP A 253 13.10 16.23 -8.41
CA ASP A 253 12.82 16.93 -7.14
C ASP A 253 11.74 16.23 -6.31
N ASP A 254 11.08 15.20 -6.87
CA ASP A 254 10.02 14.46 -6.21
C ASP A 254 10.62 13.28 -5.39
N LEU A 255 10.57 13.39 -4.07
CA LEU A 255 11.09 12.37 -3.14
C LEU A 255 10.41 11.00 -3.34
N PHE A 256 9.11 10.98 -3.66
CA PHE A 256 8.39 9.72 -3.88
C PHE A 256 8.90 9.00 -5.14
N LEU A 257 9.28 9.73 -6.20
CA LEU A 257 9.92 9.14 -7.37
C LEU A 257 11.35 8.65 -7.09
N LYS A 258 12.14 9.38 -6.29
CA LYS A 258 13.46 8.91 -5.87
C LYS A 258 13.36 7.60 -5.11
N ASP A 259 12.49 7.54 -4.10
CA ASP A 259 12.25 6.32 -3.32
C ASP A 259 11.76 5.18 -4.21
N SER A 260 10.84 5.47 -5.13
CA SER A 260 10.33 4.48 -6.10
C SER A 260 11.46 3.89 -6.95
N ALA A 261 12.40 4.72 -7.41
CA ALA A 261 13.56 4.27 -8.18
C ALA A 261 14.53 3.42 -7.34
N VAL A 262 14.77 3.79 -6.07
CA VAL A 262 15.59 2.97 -5.16
C VAL A 262 14.94 1.61 -4.90
N PHE A 263 13.63 1.59 -4.63
CA PHE A 263 12.89 0.34 -4.44
C PHE A 263 12.88 -0.52 -5.70
N ALA A 264 12.80 0.09 -6.88
CA ALA A 264 12.84 -0.63 -8.14
C ALA A 264 14.21 -1.28 -8.38
N ILE A 265 15.32 -0.58 -8.14
CA ILE A 265 16.66 -1.19 -8.18
C ILE A 265 16.73 -2.36 -7.17
N SER A 266 16.26 -2.15 -5.93
CA SER A 266 16.28 -3.18 -4.88
C SER A 266 15.48 -4.42 -5.28
N GLU A 267 14.36 -4.24 -5.98
CA GLU A 267 13.47 -5.31 -6.39
C GLU A 267 14.07 -6.23 -7.48
N ILE A 268 15.09 -5.79 -8.24
CA ILE A 268 15.80 -6.64 -9.22
C ILE A 268 16.51 -7.81 -8.52
N GLY A 269 17.12 -7.55 -7.35
CA GLY A 269 17.76 -8.57 -6.52
C GLY A 269 18.99 -9.26 -7.15
N SER A 270 19.70 -8.55 -8.02
CA SER A 270 20.97 -8.98 -8.62
C SER A 270 22.19 -8.48 -7.83
N LYS A 271 23.38 -9.03 -8.12
CA LYS A 271 24.63 -8.52 -7.54
C LYS A 271 24.87 -7.04 -7.88
N LYS A 272 24.54 -6.65 -9.13
CA LYS A 272 24.71 -5.29 -9.65
C LYS A 272 23.77 -4.29 -8.97
N SER A 273 22.49 -4.63 -8.82
CA SER A 273 21.52 -3.78 -8.14
C SER A 273 21.85 -3.57 -6.66
N ILE A 274 22.21 -4.64 -5.94
CA ILE A 274 22.60 -4.58 -4.53
C ILE A 274 23.82 -3.70 -4.33
N SER A 275 24.88 -3.90 -5.12
CA SER A 275 26.09 -3.06 -5.05
C SER A 275 25.79 -1.60 -5.35
N THR A 276 25.00 -1.33 -6.39
CA THR A 276 24.59 0.03 -6.77
C THR A 276 23.97 0.77 -5.59
N ILE A 277 22.99 0.18 -4.89
CA ILE A 277 22.31 0.86 -3.77
C ILE A 277 23.26 1.11 -2.60
N ILE A 278 24.12 0.13 -2.27
CA ILE A 278 25.03 0.23 -1.13
C ILE A 278 26.07 1.34 -1.36
N GLU A 279 26.59 1.43 -2.58
CA GLU A 279 27.71 2.32 -2.94
C GLU A 279 27.32 3.79 -3.10
N ILE A 280 26.05 4.09 -3.37
CA ILE A 280 25.61 5.48 -3.57
C ILE A 280 25.49 6.20 -2.21
N GLU A 281 26.34 7.19 -1.97
CA GLU A 281 26.45 7.84 -0.66
C GLU A 281 25.18 8.54 -0.16
N PHE A 282 24.44 9.20 -1.05
CA PHE A 282 23.29 10.02 -0.67
C PHE A 282 21.95 9.27 -0.62
N ILE A 283 21.94 7.95 -0.90
CA ILE A 283 20.77 7.13 -0.59
C ILE A 283 20.71 6.97 0.92
N ASP A 284 19.55 7.30 1.51
CA ASP A 284 19.32 7.20 2.94
C ASP A 284 19.63 5.81 3.48
N ARG A 285 20.20 5.78 4.69
CA ARG A 285 20.63 4.54 5.33
C ARG A 285 19.46 3.57 5.47
N GLU A 286 18.26 4.05 5.76
CA GLU A 286 17.02 3.29 5.90
C GLU A 286 16.68 2.54 4.61
N LEU A 287 16.84 3.19 3.44
CA LEU A 287 16.60 2.57 2.14
C LEU A 287 17.66 1.51 1.83
N LYS A 288 18.93 1.76 2.17
CA LYS A 288 19.99 0.74 2.04
C LYS A 288 19.72 -0.48 2.91
N VAL A 289 19.35 -0.26 4.17
CA VAL A 289 18.99 -1.32 5.12
C VAL A 289 17.80 -2.11 4.60
N PHE A 290 16.77 -1.44 4.08
CA PHE A 290 15.64 -2.12 3.43
C PHE A 290 16.09 -3.00 2.26
N ALA A 291 16.95 -2.48 1.38
CA ALA A 291 17.45 -3.23 0.24
C ALA A 291 18.28 -4.46 0.65
N ILE A 292 19.07 -4.33 1.71
CA ILE A 292 19.84 -5.45 2.29
C ILE A 292 18.90 -6.50 2.91
N ASP A 293 17.90 -6.07 3.70
CA ASP A 293 16.91 -6.99 4.28
C ASP A 293 16.15 -7.75 3.19
N GLN A 294 15.69 -7.05 2.15
CA GLN A 294 14.97 -7.65 1.03
C GLN A 294 15.82 -8.69 0.28
N ASN A 295 17.12 -8.42 0.12
CA ASN A 295 18.01 -9.22 -0.72
C ASN A 295 18.97 -10.12 0.05
N TYR A 296 18.77 -10.34 1.36
CA TYR A 296 19.71 -11.12 2.18
C TYR A 296 19.91 -12.55 1.67
N LEU A 297 18.87 -13.16 1.05
CA LEU A 297 18.99 -14.48 0.44
C LEU A 297 19.94 -14.48 -0.75
N LYS A 298 19.99 -13.39 -1.52
CA LYS A 298 20.94 -13.25 -2.62
C LYS A 298 22.36 -13.05 -2.10
N LEU A 299 22.54 -12.28 -1.02
CA LEU A 299 23.83 -12.17 -0.32
C LEU A 299 24.30 -13.55 0.20
N LYS A 300 23.37 -14.37 0.71
CA LYS A 300 23.67 -15.75 1.11
C LYS A 300 24.10 -16.61 -0.07
N GLU A 301 23.39 -16.51 -1.19
CA GLU A 301 23.72 -17.23 -2.42
C GLU A 301 25.11 -16.85 -2.95
N ILE A 302 25.48 -15.56 -2.91
CA ILE A 302 26.83 -15.09 -3.26
C ILE A 302 27.89 -15.84 -2.43
N LEU A 303 27.74 -15.86 -1.11
CA LEU A 303 28.70 -16.52 -0.20
C LEU A 303 28.81 -18.04 -0.42
N LEU A 304 27.75 -18.69 -0.90
CA LEU A 304 27.73 -20.14 -1.13
C LEU A 304 28.36 -20.55 -2.47
N ASN A 305 28.47 -19.62 -3.43
CA ASN A 305 28.82 -19.91 -4.82
C ASN A 305 30.27 -19.52 -5.18
N ASN A 306 31.23 -19.83 -4.31
CA ASN A 306 32.66 -19.54 -4.50
C ASN A 306 32.93 -18.09 -4.97
N PRO A 307 32.57 -17.09 -4.14
CA PRO A 307 32.61 -15.69 -4.56
C PRO A 307 34.04 -15.20 -4.81
N VAL A 308 34.18 -14.24 -5.73
CA VAL A 308 35.42 -13.46 -5.87
C VAL A 308 35.49 -12.34 -4.82
N GLU A 309 36.67 -11.79 -4.56
CA GLU A 309 36.85 -10.77 -3.51
C GLU A 309 35.93 -9.56 -3.65
N LYS A 310 35.68 -9.09 -4.88
CA LYS A 310 34.72 -8.00 -5.13
C LYS A 310 33.31 -8.34 -4.63
N GLU A 311 32.90 -9.60 -4.75
CA GLU A 311 31.59 -10.05 -4.29
C GLU A 311 31.55 -10.20 -2.76
N ILE A 312 32.65 -10.64 -2.16
CA ILE A 312 32.82 -10.64 -0.72
C ILE A 312 32.73 -9.21 -0.17
N GLU A 313 33.37 -8.24 -0.83
CA GLU A 313 33.32 -6.83 -0.44
C GLU A 313 31.89 -6.27 -0.43
N ILE A 314 31.06 -6.63 -1.41
CA ILE A 314 29.64 -6.26 -1.45
C ILE A 314 28.92 -6.77 -0.20
N VAL A 315 29.15 -8.04 0.16
CA VAL A 315 28.53 -8.65 1.35
C VAL A 315 29.04 -7.99 2.64
N VAL A 316 30.34 -7.71 2.73
CA VAL A 316 30.94 -7.02 3.89
C VAL A 316 30.33 -5.63 4.07
N LYS A 317 30.24 -4.82 3.00
CA LYS A 317 29.58 -3.50 3.05
C LYS A 317 28.12 -3.60 3.47
N ALA A 318 27.39 -4.60 2.98
CA ALA A 318 26.01 -4.84 3.41
C ALA A 318 25.93 -5.12 4.91
N MET A 319 26.83 -5.95 5.45
CA MET A 319 26.84 -6.32 6.86
C MET A 319 27.38 -5.24 7.79
N GLU A 320 28.18 -4.30 7.28
CA GLU A 320 28.53 -3.06 8.00
C GLU A 320 27.30 -2.19 8.23
N LEU A 321 26.36 -2.16 7.29
CA LEU A 321 25.11 -1.41 7.40
C LEU A 321 24.04 -2.16 8.22
N MET A 322 23.88 -3.45 7.98
CA MET A 322 22.87 -4.29 8.62
C MET A 322 23.45 -5.68 8.89
N PRO A 323 23.93 -5.95 10.12
CA PRO A 323 24.51 -7.24 10.47
C PRO A 323 23.42 -8.35 10.51
N ILE A 324 23.53 -9.36 9.66
CA ILE A 324 22.55 -10.47 9.54
C ILE A 324 23.19 -11.80 9.98
N LEU A 325 22.63 -12.43 11.02
CA LEU A 325 23.15 -13.67 11.60
C LEU A 325 23.21 -14.84 10.61
N ASP A 326 22.24 -14.94 9.70
CA ASP A 326 22.14 -16.04 8.73
C ASP A 326 23.25 -16.08 7.68
N LEU A 327 24.10 -15.04 7.62
CA LEU A 327 25.23 -14.93 6.70
C LEU A 327 26.59 -15.24 7.36
N VAL A 328 26.64 -15.41 8.69
CA VAL A 328 27.88 -15.61 9.46
C VAL A 328 28.69 -16.80 8.94
N GLU A 329 28.07 -17.97 8.84
CA GLU A 329 28.77 -19.21 8.43
C GLU A 329 29.37 -19.09 7.01
N GLY A 330 28.61 -18.53 6.08
CA GLY A 330 29.07 -18.30 4.71
C GLY A 330 30.25 -17.34 4.66
N LEU A 331 30.16 -16.22 5.40
CA LEU A 331 31.21 -15.21 5.44
C LEU A 331 32.48 -15.74 6.11
N GLU A 332 32.36 -16.48 7.22
CA GLU A 332 33.50 -17.14 7.90
C GLU A 332 34.26 -18.08 6.96
N LYS A 333 33.54 -18.84 6.13
CA LYS A 333 34.14 -19.79 5.21
C LYS A 333 34.98 -19.10 4.15
N VAL A 334 34.45 -18.03 3.53
CA VAL A 334 35.14 -17.31 2.45
C VAL A 334 36.26 -16.41 2.97
N THR A 335 36.13 -15.87 4.19
CA THR A 335 37.12 -14.96 4.81
C THR A 335 38.51 -15.59 4.91
N LYS A 336 38.60 -16.90 5.08
CA LYS A 336 39.87 -17.64 5.18
C LYS A 336 40.73 -17.56 3.92
N ASN A 337 40.10 -17.33 2.77
CA ASN A 337 40.74 -17.37 1.45
C ASN A 337 40.92 -15.98 0.83
N ILE A 338 40.63 -14.90 1.58
CA ILE A 338 40.83 -13.53 1.12
C ILE A 338 42.34 -13.21 1.14
N GLU A 339 42.86 -12.72 0.02
CA GLU A 339 44.23 -12.26 -0.16
C GLU A 339 44.39 -10.80 0.27
N ASP A 340 43.39 -9.96 0.00
CA ASP A 340 43.39 -8.55 0.42
C ASP A 340 43.29 -8.43 1.96
N ASN A 341 44.36 -7.93 2.59
CA ASN A 341 44.45 -7.79 4.04
C ASN A 341 43.42 -6.81 4.62
N ASN A 342 43.04 -5.75 3.89
CA ASN A 342 42.06 -4.78 4.36
C ASN A 342 40.66 -5.41 4.38
N LEU A 343 40.27 -6.04 3.28
CA LEU A 343 38.99 -6.73 3.16
C LEU A 343 38.88 -7.87 4.18
N LYS A 344 39.97 -8.61 4.40
CA LYS A 344 40.03 -9.67 5.42
C LYS A 344 39.78 -9.10 6.83
N GLN A 345 40.48 -8.04 7.21
CA GLN A 345 40.29 -7.39 8.52
C GLN A 345 38.85 -6.88 8.69
N ARG A 346 38.30 -6.19 7.67
CA ARG A 346 36.90 -5.73 7.68
C ARG A 346 35.92 -6.89 7.82
N SER A 347 36.17 -8.01 7.12
CA SER A 347 35.35 -9.22 7.22
C SER A 347 35.36 -9.79 8.64
N GLU A 348 36.52 -9.83 9.30
CA GLU A 348 36.65 -10.30 10.69
C GLU A 348 35.93 -9.38 11.68
N ASP A 349 36.03 -8.06 11.51
CA ASP A 349 35.32 -7.07 12.34
C ASP A 349 33.80 -7.16 12.17
N VAL A 350 33.35 -7.30 10.92
CA VAL A 350 31.95 -7.54 10.58
C VAL A 350 31.45 -8.83 11.21
N LEU A 351 32.20 -9.94 11.13
CA LEU A 351 31.83 -11.21 11.74
C LEU A 351 31.70 -11.10 13.27
N LYS A 352 32.59 -10.33 13.91
CA LYS A 352 32.47 -10.05 15.35
C LYS A 352 31.19 -9.26 15.65
N ASN A 353 30.90 -8.23 14.87
CA ASN A 353 29.69 -7.42 15.04
C ASN A 353 28.41 -8.22 14.79
N MET A 354 28.36 -9.05 13.75
CA MET A 354 27.23 -9.94 13.45
C MET A 354 26.94 -10.89 14.61
N ARG A 355 27.95 -11.52 15.22
CA ARG A 355 27.75 -12.42 16.37
C ARG A 355 27.24 -11.69 17.61
N ALA A 356 27.63 -10.42 17.80
CA ALA A 356 27.25 -9.65 18.99
C ALA A 356 25.89 -8.95 18.86
N HIS A 357 25.58 -8.41 17.67
CA HIS A 357 24.44 -7.50 17.46
C HIS A 357 23.58 -7.88 16.25
N GLY A 358 23.88 -8.99 15.58
CA GLY A 358 23.17 -9.40 14.38
C GLY A 358 21.72 -9.74 14.63
N ILE A 359 20.90 -9.50 13.61
CA ILE A 359 19.49 -9.89 13.57
C ILE A 359 19.30 -11.08 12.63
N LYS A 360 18.22 -11.83 12.84
CA LYS A 360 17.82 -12.88 11.89
C LYS A 360 17.32 -12.25 10.60
N GLY A 361 17.68 -12.83 9.47
CA GLY A 361 17.16 -12.49 8.16
C GLY A 361 15.64 -12.63 8.13
N ASN A 362 14.99 -11.68 7.48
CA ASN A 362 13.54 -11.59 7.52
C ASN A 362 12.89 -12.70 6.69
N GLN A 363 12.18 -13.59 7.37
CA GLN A 363 11.59 -14.79 6.77
C GLN A 363 10.48 -14.46 5.77
N LYS A 364 9.93 -13.24 5.78
CA LYS A 364 8.90 -12.80 4.82
C LYS A 364 9.40 -12.83 3.37
N TRP A 365 10.72 -12.77 3.15
CA TRP A 365 11.33 -12.77 1.82
C TRP A 365 11.55 -14.19 1.24
N LEU A 366 11.38 -15.26 2.03
CA LEU A 366 11.60 -16.64 1.58
C LEU A 366 10.61 -17.11 0.50
N GLY A 367 9.44 -16.48 0.39
CA GLY A 367 8.37 -16.89 -0.52
C GLY A 367 8.30 -16.13 -1.85
N GLN A 368 9.26 -15.25 -2.16
CA GLN A 368 9.21 -14.36 -3.34
C GLN A 368 9.90 -14.90 -4.61
N LYS A 369 10.09 -16.22 -4.70
CA LYS A 369 10.70 -16.85 -5.88
C LYS A 369 9.78 -16.85 -7.10
#